data_AF-A0A2V6BTW4-F1
#
_entry.id   AF-A0A2V6BTW4-F1
#
_cell.length_a   1.000
_cell.length_b   1.000
_cell.length_c   1.000
_cell.angle_alpha   90.00
_cell.angle_beta   90.00
_cell.angle_gamma   90.00
#
_symmetry.space_group_name_H-M   'P 1'
#
loop_
_entity.id
_entity.type
_entity.pdbx_description
1 polymer ?
#
loop_
_entity_poly.entity_id
_entity_poly.type
_entity_poly.pdbx_seq_one_letter_code
_entity_poly.pdbx_strand_id
1 'polypeptide(L)'
;MANYVVVSRFARRCAGSAAAVLACVCVSLAAADKNYTVKHNDTLTDLAHKYGLTVSELAEHNGLTRTEKLRVGQKLVIPDSEAVRIEAASSSLLPKGLNKIRVERAKWKYIVIHHSASPNASVKGMDYYHRVERHMENGLAYHFVIGNGRSMKDGEIAIGRRWTAQLDGGHLASEALNKKAVGICMVGNFDEDRPTKRQMESLHALVDFLLARCRLSADAVKTHQQINPIYTRCPGRNFPAKSFLRELKEENGHGPSDGAVVLR
;
A
#
# COMPACT_ATOMS: atom_id res chain seq x y z
N MET A 1 -20.09 -15.89 -12.32
CA MET A 1 -19.15 -15.31 -11.35
C MET A 1 -17.84 -15.09 -12.07
N ALA A 2 -17.49 -13.83 -12.36
CA ALA A 2 -16.43 -13.49 -13.30
C ALA A 2 -15.09 -13.28 -12.56
N ASN A 3 -14.16 -14.22 -12.72
CA ASN A 3 -12.77 -14.05 -12.35
C ASN A 3 -12.06 -13.29 -13.47
N TYR A 4 -11.66 -12.06 -13.21
CA TYR A 4 -10.79 -11.29 -14.10
C TYR A 4 -9.35 -11.73 -13.87
N VAL A 5 -8.79 -12.46 -14.84
CA VAL A 5 -7.34 -12.66 -14.98
C VAL A 5 -6.90 -11.79 -16.15
N VAL A 6 -6.26 -10.66 -15.86
CA VAL A 6 -5.70 -9.78 -16.90
C VAL A 6 -4.30 -10.30 -17.23
N VAL A 7 -4.17 -10.92 -18.40
CA VAL A 7 -2.90 -11.34 -19.00
C VAL A 7 -2.31 -10.14 -19.74
N SER A 8 -1.20 -9.57 -19.25
CA SER A 8 -0.45 -8.53 -19.97
C SER A 8 0.49 -9.15 -21.01
N ARG A 9 0.35 -8.73 -22.28
CA ARG A 9 1.17 -9.16 -23.42
C ARG A 9 2.34 -8.17 -23.64
N PHE A 10 3.53 -8.72 -23.84
CA PHE A 10 4.80 -8.08 -24.25
C PHE A 10 4.71 -7.29 -25.58
N ALA A 11 5.51 -6.23 -25.74
CA ALA A 11 6.65 -6.18 -26.70
C ALA A 11 7.38 -4.80 -26.75
N ARG A 12 8.66 -4.86 -27.17
CA ARG A 12 9.76 -3.88 -27.09
C ARG A 12 9.73 -2.78 -28.17
N ARG A 13 10.49 -1.68 -27.93
CA ARG A 13 11.60 -1.22 -28.81
C ARG A 13 12.55 -0.22 -28.12
N CYS A 14 13.86 -0.43 -28.32
CA CYS A 14 14.99 0.35 -27.81
C CYS A 14 15.49 1.41 -28.81
N ALA A 15 16.12 2.50 -28.32
CA ALA A 15 17.42 3.06 -28.76
C ALA A 15 17.71 4.41 -28.05
N GLY A 16 18.72 4.51 -27.16
CA GLY A 16 19.97 5.29 -27.34
C GLY A 16 19.95 6.56 -26.44
N SER A 17 20.97 7.07 -25.75
CA SER A 17 22.43 6.85 -25.66
C SER A 17 22.92 7.30 -24.26
N ALA A 18 24.13 6.86 -23.90
CA ALA A 18 24.74 6.87 -22.57
C ALA A 18 25.10 8.25 -21.98
N ALA A 19 24.82 8.45 -20.67
CA ALA A 19 25.62 9.28 -19.74
C ALA A 19 25.21 9.01 -18.27
N ALA A 20 26.21 8.86 -17.40
CA ALA A 20 26.18 8.83 -15.92
C ALA A 20 25.54 7.63 -15.20
N VAL A 21 26.41 6.76 -14.69
CA VAL A 21 26.11 5.64 -13.77
C VAL A 21 25.90 6.19 -12.36
N LEU A 22 24.64 6.37 -11.97
CA LEU A 22 24.17 6.05 -10.61
C LEU A 22 22.95 5.18 -10.83
N ALA A 23 23.12 3.86 -10.67
CA ALA A 23 22.11 2.86 -11.00
C ALA A 23 20.85 3.05 -10.15
N CYS A 24 19.90 3.82 -10.67
CA CYS A 24 18.49 3.61 -10.40
C CYS A 24 18.18 2.23 -10.98
N VAL A 25 18.24 1.20 -10.14
CA VAL A 25 17.70 -0.09 -10.51
C VAL A 25 16.18 0.05 -10.45
N CYS A 26 15.59 0.61 -11.51
CA CYS A 26 14.19 0.38 -11.82
C CYS A 26 14.06 -1.09 -12.20
N VAL A 27 14.00 -1.96 -11.20
CA VAL A 27 13.60 -3.35 -11.40
C VAL A 27 12.11 -3.31 -11.74
N SER A 28 11.77 -3.11 -13.00
CA SER A 28 10.50 -3.60 -13.51
C SER A 28 10.65 -5.11 -13.70
N LEU A 29 10.61 -5.84 -12.58
CA LEU A 29 10.31 -7.27 -12.60
C LEU A 29 8.80 -7.35 -12.74
N ALA A 30 8.32 -7.34 -13.98
CA ALA A 30 7.10 -8.07 -14.25
C ALA A 30 7.42 -9.54 -13.98
N ALA A 31 7.24 -9.94 -12.73
CA ALA A 31 7.31 -11.31 -12.26
C ALA A 31 6.27 -12.10 -13.05
N ALA A 32 6.73 -12.81 -14.08
CA ALA A 32 5.84 -13.49 -15.00
C ALA A 32 5.55 -14.88 -14.45
N ASP A 33 4.31 -15.08 -14.02
CA ASP A 33 3.76 -16.38 -13.70
C ASP A 33 4.10 -17.42 -14.78
N LYS A 34 4.66 -18.55 -14.35
CA LYS A 34 5.08 -19.62 -15.24
C LYS A 34 4.01 -20.69 -15.33
N ASN A 35 3.49 -20.93 -16.53
CA ASN A 35 2.62 -22.08 -16.79
C ASN A 35 3.42 -23.38 -16.72
N TYR A 36 2.95 -24.32 -15.92
CA TYR A 36 3.52 -25.66 -15.75
C TYR A 36 2.45 -26.72 -16.00
N THR A 37 2.80 -27.79 -16.71
CA THR A 37 1.90 -28.94 -16.89
C THR A 37 2.43 -30.09 -16.06
N VAL A 38 1.60 -30.57 -15.13
CA VAL A 38 1.91 -31.65 -14.18
C VAL A 38 2.31 -32.91 -14.94
N LYS A 39 3.46 -33.47 -14.57
CA LYS A 39 4.04 -34.69 -15.11
C LYS A 39 3.75 -35.88 -14.19
N HIS A 40 4.07 -37.08 -14.68
CA HIS A 40 3.97 -38.29 -13.87
C HIS A 40 4.84 -38.16 -12.61
N ASN A 41 4.28 -38.54 -11.46
CA ASN A 41 4.86 -38.45 -10.12
C ASN A 41 5.13 -37.04 -9.57
N ASP A 42 4.66 -35.97 -10.24
CA ASP A 42 4.72 -34.64 -9.64
C ASP A 42 3.77 -34.55 -8.43
N THR A 43 4.28 -33.98 -7.34
CA THR A 43 3.48 -33.62 -6.17
C THR A 43 3.51 -32.11 -5.94
N LEU A 44 2.52 -31.57 -5.23
CA LEU A 44 2.53 -30.16 -4.81
C LEU A 44 3.79 -29.83 -4.00
N THR A 45 4.23 -30.75 -3.14
CA THR A 45 5.43 -30.60 -2.31
C THR A 45 6.69 -30.46 -3.15
N ASP A 46 6.90 -31.37 -4.10
CA ASP A 46 8.11 -31.38 -4.92
C ASP A 46 8.17 -30.16 -5.85
N LEU A 47 7.02 -29.78 -6.43
CA LEU A 47 6.93 -28.59 -7.27
C LEU A 47 7.13 -27.31 -6.47
N ALA A 48 6.50 -27.17 -5.29
CA ALA A 48 6.69 -26.00 -4.45
C ALA A 48 8.17 -25.84 -4.05
N HIS A 49 8.79 -26.92 -3.56
CA HIS A 49 10.20 -26.91 -3.19
C HIS A 49 11.11 -26.56 -4.37
N LYS A 50 10.86 -27.15 -5.55
CA LYS A 50 11.62 -26.87 -6.78
C LYS A 50 11.59 -25.40 -7.20
N TYR A 51 10.50 -24.70 -6.94
CA TYR A 51 10.31 -23.29 -7.31
C TYR A 51 10.49 -22.32 -6.13
N GLY A 52 11.00 -22.79 -4.99
CA GLY A 52 11.28 -21.91 -3.84
C GLY A 52 10.03 -21.40 -3.12
N LEU A 53 8.90 -22.08 -3.30
CA LEU A 53 7.59 -21.79 -2.72
C LEU A 53 7.27 -22.77 -1.58
N THR A 54 6.36 -22.37 -0.71
CA THR A 54 5.67 -23.28 0.21
C THR A 54 4.51 -23.97 -0.49
N VAL A 55 4.07 -25.10 0.06
CA VAL A 55 2.89 -25.83 -0.44
C VAL A 55 1.62 -24.95 -0.37
N SER A 56 1.51 -24.07 0.63
CA SER A 56 0.37 -23.14 0.73
C SER A 56 0.35 -22.16 -0.41
N GLU A 57 1.48 -21.49 -0.67
CA GLU A 57 1.57 -20.46 -1.73
C GLU A 57 1.23 -21.04 -3.10
N LEU A 58 1.81 -22.20 -3.43
CA LEU A 58 1.51 -22.86 -4.71
C LEU A 58 0.05 -23.32 -4.81
N ALA A 59 -0.49 -23.91 -3.75
CA ALA A 59 -1.87 -24.41 -3.74
C ALA A 59 -2.88 -23.26 -3.83
N GLU A 60 -2.72 -22.21 -3.02
CA GLU A 60 -3.60 -21.05 -2.98
C GLU A 60 -3.63 -20.31 -4.32
N HIS A 61 -2.46 -20.12 -4.97
CA HIS A 61 -2.36 -19.49 -6.28
C HIS A 61 -3.12 -20.26 -7.38
N ASN A 62 -3.29 -21.57 -7.19
CA ASN A 62 -3.97 -22.45 -8.13
C ASN A 62 -5.39 -22.84 -7.70
N GLY A 63 -5.91 -22.29 -6.59
CA GLY A 63 -7.22 -22.64 -6.05
C GLY A 63 -7.34 -24.10 -5.59
N LEU A 64 -6.21 -24.70 -5.19
CA LEU A 64 -6.12 -26.08 -4.72
C LEU A 64 -6.05 -26.13 -3.19
N THR A 65 -6.40 -27.29 -2.64
CA THR A 65 -6.11 -27.58 -1.23
C THR A 65 -4.66 -28.02 -1.04
N ARG A 66 -4.08 -27.79 0.15
CA ARG A 66 -2.69 -28.16 0.47
C ARG A 66 -2.40 -29.67 0.36
N THR A 67 -3.44 -30.49 0.43
CA THR A 67 -3.37 -31.96 0.39
C THR A 67 -3.90 -32.52 -0.92
N GLU A 68 -4.19 -31.66 -1.90
CA GLU A 68 -4.75 -32.08 -3.18
C GLU A 68 -3.76 -32.91 -3.99
N LYS A 69 -4.22 -34.02 -4.54
CA LYS A 69 -3.42 -34.84 -5.45
C LYS A 69 -3.46 -34.24 -6.85
N LEU A 70 -2.29 -33.95 -7.41
CA LEU A 70 -2.16 -33.45 -8.76
C LEU A 70 -2.48 -34.54 -9.79
N ARG A 71 -3.14 -34.16 -10.88
CA ARG A 71 -3.43 -35.05 -12.01
C ARG A 71 -2.43 -34.79 -13.13
N VAL A 72 -1.89 -35.84 -13.73
CA VAL A 72 -1.01 -35.70 -14.91
C VAL A 72 -1.75 -34.94 -16.01
N GLY A 73 -1.10 -33.95 -16.61
CA GLY A 73 -1.69 -33.05 -17.60
C GLY A 73 -2.43 -31.84 -17.01
N GLN A 74 -2.62 -31.76 -15.69
CA GLN A 74 -3.17 -30.59 -15.03
C GLN A 74 -2.25 -29.38 -15.25
N LYS A 75 -2.84 -28.23 -15.58
CA LYS A 75 -2.11 -26.97 -15.72
C LYS A 75 -2.06 -26.27 -14.38
N LEU A 76 -0.86 -25.88 -13.96
CA LEU A 76 -0.60 -25.05 -12.80
C LEU A 76 0.05 -23.75 -13.25
N VAL A 77 -0.25 -22.70 -12.53
CA VAL A 77 0.42 -21.41 -12.59
C VAL A 77 1.41 -21.37 -11.44
N ILE A 78 2.70 -21.31 -11.76
CA ILE A 78 3.77 -21.21 -10.77
C ILE A 78 4.10 -19.72 -10.61
N PRO A 79 3.76 -19.11 -9.46
CA PRO A 79 4.13 -17.72 -9.22
C PRO A 79 5.63 -17.59 -9.02
N ASP A 80 6.16 -16.40 -9.28
CA ASP A 80 7.53 -16.07 -8.94
C ASP A 80 7.71 -16.01 -7.41
N SER A 81 8.64 -16.79 -6.88
CA SER A 81 8.83 -16.89 -5.43
C SER A 81 9.27 -15.57 -4.79
N GLU A 82 9.99 -14.72 -5.51
CA GLU A 82 10.42 -13.42 -4.97
C GLU A 82 9.25 -12.45 -4.91
N ALA A 83 8.42 -12.41 -5.96
CA ALA A 83 7.18 -11.62 -5.94
C ALA A 83 6.24 -12.04 -4.81
N VAL A 84 6.06 -13.35 -4.61
CA VAL A 84 5.26 -13.88 -3.49
C VAL A 84 5.83 -13.47 -2.13
N ARG A 85 7.15 -13.50 -1.96
CA ARG A 85 7.80 -13.04 -0.72
C ARG A 85 7.64 -11.55 -0.50
N ILE A 86 7.75 -10.73 -1.55
CA ILE A 86 7.53 -9.28 -1.49
C ILE A 86 6.08 -8.98 -1.11
N GLU A 87 5.11 -9.67 -1.72
CA GLU A 87 3.69 -9.53 -1.38
C GLU A 87 3.41 -9.96 0.06
N ALA A 88 3.96 -11.11 0.48
CA ALA A 88 3.83 -11.59 1.85
C ALA A 88 4.46 -10.62 2.86
N ALA A 89 5.65 -10.10 2.59
CA ALA A 89 6.31 -9.10 3.41
C ALA A 89 5.48 -7.82 3.52
N SER A 90 4.97 -7.31 2.39
CA SER A 90 4.09 -6.12 2.36
C SER A 90 2.79 -6.35 3.14
N SER A 91 2.17 -7.52 2.98
CA SER A 91 0.97 -7.91 3.72
C SER A 91 1.22 -8.01 5.23
N SER A 92 2.43 -8.41 5.64
CA SER A 92 2.82 -8.54 7.04
C SER A 92 2.99 -7.19 7.75
N LEU A 93 3.26 -6.11 6.99
CA LEU A 93 3.29 -4.75 7.50
C LEU A 93 1.89 -4.23 7.82
N LEU A 94 0.86 -4.74 7.14
CA LEU A 94 -0.52 -4.31 7.33
C LEU A 94 -1.14 -4.93 8.60
N PRO A 95 -1.95 -4.17 9.35
CA PRO A 95 -2.61 -4.71 10.53
C PRO A 95 -3.62 -5.80 10.17
N LYS A 96 -3.66 -6.85 10.98
CA LYS A 96 -4.60 -7.97 10.81
C LYS A 96 -6.04 -7.48 10.79
N GLY A 97 -6.84 -8.01 9.88
CA GLY A 97 -8.26 -7.67 9.76
C GLY A 97 -8.57 -6.34 9.06
N LEU A 98 -7.56 -5.59 8.63
CA LEU A 98 -7.74 -4.36 7.85
C LEU A 98 -8.60 -4.61 6.59
N ASN A 99 -8.41 -5.76 5.94
CA ASN A 99 -9.18 -6.19 4.76
C ASN A 99 -10.66 -6.50 5.05
N LYS A 100 -11.03 -6.82 6.30
CA LYS A 100 -12.40 -7.15 6.70
C LYS A 100 -13.29 -5.91 6.88
N ILE A 101 -12.69 -4.72 6.97
CA ILE A 101 -13.44 -3.47 7.16
C ILE A 101 -14.20 -3.14 5.87
N ARG A 102 -15.51 -2.89 6.01
CA ARG A 102 -16.36 -2.41 4.91
C ARG A 102 -16.01 -0.96 4.62
N VAL A 103 -15.59 -0.68 3.38
CA VAL A 103 -15.16 0.66 2.96
C VAL A 103 -16.20 1.32 2.07
N GLU A 104 -16.54 2.56 2.38
CA GLU A 104 -17.37 3.46 1.57
C GLU A 104 -16.54 4.04 0.42
N ARG A 105 -16.27 3.23 -0.61
CA ARG A 105 -15.31 3.56 -1.68
C ARG A 105 -15.54 4.93 -2.32
N ALA A 106 -16.81 5.31 -2.53
CA ALA A 106 -17.17 6.57 -3.18
C ALA A 106 -16.89 7.82 -2.32
N LYS A 107 -16.83 7.67 -1.00
CA LYS A 107 -16.60 8.75 -0.03
C LYS A 107 -15.18 9.32 -0.16
N TRP A 108 -14.21 8.43 -0.21
CA TRP A 108 -12.80 8.79 -0.17
C TRP A 108 -12.31 9.29 -1.53
N LYS A 109 -11.63 10.45 -1.51
CA LYS A 109 -11.02 11.10 -2.69
C LYS A 109 -9.54 11.39 -2.49
N TYR A 110 -9.10 11.49 -1.24
CA TYR A 110 -7.71 11.82 -0.91
C TYR A 110 -7.18 10.91 0.19
N ILE A 111 -5.87 10.68 0.16
CA ILE A 111 -5.08 10.13 1.26
C ILE A 111 -4.08 11.21 1.64
N VAL A 112 -4.07 11.64 2.91
CA VAL A 112 -3.27 12.76 3.37
C VAL A 112 -2.26 12.31 4.41
N ILE A 113 -0.98 12.61 4.15
CA ILE A 113 0.14 12.24 5.01
C ILE A 113 0.47 13.38 5.97
N HIS A 114 0.54 13.05 7.25
CA HIS A 114 0.85 13.95 8.37
C HIS A 114 2.03 13.39 9.18
N HIS A 115 2.63 14.27 9.97
CA HIS A 115 3.43 13.87 11.13
C HIS A 115 2.71 14.26 12.44
N SER A 116 3.14 13.72 13.56
CA SER A 116 2.62 14.12 14.89
C SER A 116 3.26 15.39 15.45
N ALA A 117 4.32 15.90 14.79
CA ALA A 117 5.20 16.95 15.30
C ALA A 117 5.87 16.62 16.65
N SER A 118 5.82 15.37 17.10
CA SER A 118 6.40 14.91 18.35
C SER A 118 6.86 13.46 18.24
N PRO A 119 8.12 13.15 18.56
CA PRO A 119 8.64 11.78 18.50
C PRO A 119 8.02 10.86 19.55
N ASN A 120 7.44 11.42 20.62
CA ASN A 120 6.87 10.66 21.74
C ASN A 120 5.33 10.62 21.70
N ALA A 121 4.72 10.98 20.56
CA ALA A 121 3.28 10.88 20.42
C ALA A 121 2.82 9.40 20.47
N SER A 122 1.66 9.17 21.09
CA SER A 122 1.00 7.87 21.12
C SER A 122 -0.44 8.00 20.62
N VAL A 123 -1.05 6.91 20.17
CA VAL A 123 -2.46 6.89 19.75
C VAL A 123 -3.36 7.40 20.87
N LYS A 124 -3.13 6.91 22.10
CA LYS A 124 -3.92 7.32 23.29
C LYS A 124 -3.72 8.80 23.61
N GLY A 125 -2.49 9.30 23.57
CA GLY A 125 -2.19 10.71 23.82
C GLY A 125 -2.80 11.64 22.76
N MET A 126 -2.70 11.24 21.48
CA MET A 126 -3.34 11.97 20.39
C MET A 126 -4.87 11.93 20.51
N ASP A 127 -5.48 10.78 20.82
CA ASP A 127 -6.92 10.67 21.01
C ASP A 127 -7.39 11.59 22.16
N TYR A 128 -6.71 11.55 23.31
CA TYR A 128 -6.98 12.43 24.44
C TYR A 128 -6.91 13.90 24.04
N TYR A 129 -5.80 14.33 23.43
CA TYR A 129 -5.63 15.72 22.98
C TYR A 129 -6.74 16.16 22.04
N HIS A 130 -7.13 15.32 21.07
CA HIS A 130 -8.21 15.66 20.15
C HIS A 130 -9.57 15.75 20.85
N ARG A 131 -9.87 14.88 21.81
CA ARG A 131 -11.15 14.94 22.56
C ARG A 131 -11.21 16.16 23.48
N VAL A 132 -10.16 16.36 24.27
CA VAL A 132 -10.17 17.28 25.40
C VAL A 132 -9.78 18.69 24.97
N GLU A 133 -8.67 18.84 24.25
CA GLU A 133 -8.15 20.17 23.88
C GLU A 133 -8.74 20.70 22.57
N ARG A 134 -9.13 19.80 21.66
CA ARG A 134 -9.69 20.16 20.35
C ARG A 134 -11.21 19.96 20.26
N HIS A 135 -11.84 19.50 21.35
CA HIS A 135 -13.27 19.24 21.46
C HIS A 135 -13.82 18.35 20.33
N MET A 136 -13.00 17.42 19.84
CA MET A 136 -13.39 16.49 18.78
C MET A 136 -14.06 15.28 19.43
N GLU A 137 -15.40 15.22 19.36
CA GLU A 137 -16.21 14.13 19.93
C GLU A 137 -15.73 12.72 19.51
N ASN A 138 -15.25 12.59 18.27
CA ASN A 138 -14.76 11.33 17.73
C ASN A 138 -13.29 11.02 18.08
N GLY A 139 -12.63 11.89 18.86
CA GLY A 139 -11.24 11.80 19.28
C GLY A 139 -10.27 11.81 18.12
N LEU A 140 -9.30 10.87 18.15
CA LEU A 140 -8.16 10.78 17.23
C LEU A 140 -8.51 11.30 15.83
N ALA A 141 -7.88 12.40 15.41
CA ALA A 141 -8.19 13.09 14.14
C ALA A 141 -7.92 12.24 12.89
N TYR A 142 -7.03 11.25 13.01
CA TYR A 142 -6.50 10.46 11.92
C TYR A 142 -7.21 9.10 11.81
N HIS A 143 -7.18 8.55 10.60
CA HIS A 143 -7.69 7.21 10.31
C HIS A 143 -6.65 6.16 10.67
N PHE A 144 -5.37 6.49 10.50
CA PHE A 144 -4.24 5.62 10.80
C PHE A 144 -3.12 6.40 11.49
N VAL A 145 -2.35 5.69 12.32
CA VAL A 145 -1.12 6.19 12.92
C VAL A 145 0.02 5.19 12.69
N ILE A 146 1.21 5.66 12.30
CA ILE A 146 2.39 4.79 12.09
C ILE A 146 3.46 5.09 13.16
N GLY A 147 3.81 4.08 13.94
CA GLY A 147 4.79 4.16 15.03
C GLY A 147 6.24 4.30 14.57
N ASN A 148 7.09 4.88 15.42
CA ASN A 148 8.53 5.11 15.17
C ASN A 148 9.46 4.32 16.12
N GLY A 149 8.93 3.37 16.89
CA GLY A 149 9.70 2.57 17.85
C GLY A 149 9.75 3.14 19.27
N ARG A 150 9.12 4.28 19.56
CA ARG A 150 9.06 4.86 20.91
C ARG A 150 7.79 4.42 21.65
N SER A 151 6.68 5.10 21.43
CA SER A 151 5.39 4.78 22.09
C SER A 151 4.55 3.74 21.34
N MET A 152 4.99 3.36 20.15
CA MET A 152 4.46 2.30 19.29
C MET A 152 5.66 1.59 18.66
N LYS A 153 5.52 0.32 18.26
CA LYS A 153 6.62 -0.37 17.56
C LYS A 153 6.93 0.35 16.25
N ASP A 154 8.19 0.27 15.81
CA ASP A 154 8.61 0.95 14.58
C ASP A 154 7.90 0.35 13.36
N GLY A 155 7.25 1.20 12.57
CA GLY A 155 6.40 0.80 11.44
C GLY A 155 5.03 0.22 11.83
N GLU A 156 4.68 0.10 13.11
CA GLU A 156 3.36 -0.40 13.50
C GLU A 156 2.25 0.56 13.05
N ILE A 157 1.27 0.03 12.33
CA ILE A 157 0.09 0.78 11.89
C ILE A 157 -1.04 0.55 12.89
N ALA A 158 -1.42 1.58 13.63
CA ALA A 158 -2.64 1.59 14.42
C ALA A 158 -3.83 2.03 13.57
N ILE A 159 -4.93 1.27 13.63
CA ILE A 159 -6.20 1.60 12.98
C ILE A 159 -7.05 2.45 13.94
N GLY A 160 -7.37 3.68 13.54
CA GLY A 160 -8.25 4.57 14.29
C GLY A 160 -9.74 4.24 14.11
N ARG A 161 -10.56 4.66 15.08
CA ARG A 161 -12.03 4.49 15.03
C ARG A 161 -12.64 5.12 13.77
N ARG A 162 -12.05 6.22 13.27
CA ARG A 162 -12.53 6.88 12.04
C ARG A 162 -12.47 5.95 10.83
N TRP A 163 -11.44 5.10 10.73
CA TRP A 163 -11.41 4.09 9.67
C TRP A 163 -12.39 2.96 9.93
N THR A 164 -12.42 2.37 11.12
CA THR A 164 -13.30 1.22 11.39
C THR A 164 -14.78 1.56 11.27
N ALA A 165 -15.18 2.78 11.63
CA ALA A 165 -16.55 3.27 11.52
C ALA A 165 -16.79 4.18 10.30
N GLN A 166 -15.82 4.28 9.38
CA GLN A 166 -15.89 5.11 8.16
C GLN A 166 -16.30 6.57 8.43
N LEU A 167 -15.91 7.14 9.56
CA LEU A 167 -16.21 8.51 9.96
C LEU A 167 -15.31 9.50 9.24
N ASP A 168 -15.77 10.75 9.11
CA ASP A 168 -14.99 11.83 8.52
C ASP A 168 -13.65 12.04 9.25
N GLY A 169 -12.67 12.63 8.59
CA GLY A 169 -11.44 13.08 9.23
C GLY A 169 -11.66 14.23 10.22
N GLY A 170 -10.61 14.59 10.94
CA GLY A 170 -10.53 15.87 11.65
C GLY A 170 -9.12 16.44 11.62
N HIS A 171 -8.41 16.19 10.51
CA HIS A 171 -6.97 16.40 10.36
C HIS A 171 -6.62 17.55 9.40
N LEU A 172 -7.59 18.05 8.64
CA LEU A 172 -7.48 19.24 7.80
C LEU A 172 -8.23 20.43 8.40
N ALA A 173 -7.84 21.65 8.01
CA ALA A 173 -8.56 22.86 8.39
C ALA A 173 -9.96 22.96 7.73
N SER A 174 -10.17 22.27 6.60
CA SER A 174 -11.45 22.22 5.90
C SER A 174 -12.27 20.99 6.29
N GLU A 175 -13.47 21.22 6.83
CA GLU A 175 -14.46 20.16 7.07
C GLU A 175 -14.86 19.43 5.78
N ALA A 176 -15.03 20.18 4.68
CA ALA A 176 -15.38 19.61 3.38
C ALA A 176 -14.31 18.65 2.84
N LEU A 177 -13.02 18.94 3.10
CA LEU A 177 -11.94 18.03 2.77
C LEU A 177 -11.87 16.85 3.75
N ASN A 178 -12.08 17.08 5.05
CA ASN A 178 -12.12 16.01 6.06
C ASN A 178 -13.19 14.94 5.74
N LYS A 179 -14.33 15.31 5.14
CA LYS A 179 -15.37 14.39 4.66
C LYS A 179 -14.91 13.43 3.55
N LYS A 180 -13.80 13.74 2.87
CA LYS A 180 -13.32 13.04 1.67
C LYS A 180 -11.88 12.54 1.79
N ALA A 181 -11.20 12.81 2.91
CA ALA A 181 -9.77 12.56 3.06
C ALA A 181 -9.46 11.56 4.18
N VAL A 182 -8.85 10.44 3.81
CA VAL A 182 -8.23 9.52 4.75
C VAL A 182 -6.94 10.17 5.26
N GLY A 183 -6.74 10.18 6.58
CA GLY A 183 -5.58 10.81 7.22
C GLY A 183 -4.66 9.77 7.84
N ILE A 184 -3.38 9.80 7.48
CA ILE A 184 -2.33 8.94 8.03
C ILE A 184 -1.33 9.83 8.77
N CYS A 185 -1.18 9.63 10.08
CA CYS A 185 -0.23 10.36 10.90
C CYS A 185 0.98 9.49 11.25
N MET A 186 2.18 9.92 10.89
CA MET A 186 3.41 9.26 11.27
C MET A 186 3.95 9.88 12.55
N VAL A 187 4.23 9.05 13.56
CA VAL A 187 4.80 9.54 14.83
C VAL A 187 6.21 10.07 14.59
N GLY A 188 6.44 11.35 14.86
CA GLY A 188 7.73 12.01 14.64
C GLY A 188 7.59 13.52 14.49
N ASN A 189 8.71 14.22 14.70
CA ASN A 189 8.87 15.60 14.27
C ASN A 189 9.79 15.63 13.05
N PHE A 190 9.22 15.51 11.85
CA PHE A 190 10.03 15.53 10.62
C PHE A 190 10.43 16.93 10.14
N ASP A 191 10.25 17.97 10.96
CA ASP A 191 11.07 19.17 10.77
C ASP A 191 12.49 18.97 11.32
N GLU A 192 12.67 18.07 12.29
CA GLU A 192 13.97 17.81 12.95
C GLU A 192 14.60 16.52 12.44
N ASP A 193 13.84 15.43 12.44
CA ASP A 193 14.31 14.09 12.08
C ASP A 193 13.79 13.64 10.71
N ARG A 194 14.31 12.51 10.20
CA ARG A 194 13.69 11.79 9.08
C ARG A 194 12.76 10.68 9.59
N PRO A 195 11.72 10.30 8.83
CA PRO A 195 10.99 9.06 9.11
C PRO A 195 11.94 7.85 9.12
N THR A 196 11.65 6.86 9.96
CA THR A 196 12.43 5.61 9.94
C THR A 196 12.18 4.84 8.63
N LYS A 197 13.08 3.91 8.29
CA LYS A 197 12.88 3.02 7.14
C LYS A 197 11.60 2.20 7.28
N ARG A 198 11.33 1.64 8.47
CA ARG A 198 10.12 0.84 8.73
C ARG A 198 8.85 1.68 8.66
N GLN A 199 8.88 2.93 9.10
CA GLN A 199 7.76 3.85 8.90
C GLN A 199 7.45 4.08 7.42
N MET A 200 8.47 4.26 6.58
CA MET A 200 8.29 4.45 5.15
C MET A 200 7.78 3.19 4.44
N GLU A 201 8.29 2.01 4.79
CA GLU A 201 7.80 0.72 4.27
C GLU A 201 6.31 0.50 4.63
N SER A 202 5.93 0.72 5.89
CA SER A 202 4.54 0.63 6.34
C SER A 202 3.65 1.68 5.70
N LEU A 203 4.18 2.89 5.45
CA LEU A 203 3.44 3.94 4.75
C LEU A 203 3.14 3.54 3.31
N HIS A 204 4.13 3.03 2.56
CA HIS A 204 3.93 2.53 1.20
C HIS A 204 2.85 1.44 1.18
N ALA A 205 3.04 0.38 1.98
CA ALA A 205 2.10 -0.74 2.02
C ALA A 205 0.67 -0.29 2.36
N LEU A 206 0.52 0.64 3.33
CA LEU A 206 -0.78 1.19 3.70
C LEU A 206 -1.40 2.04 2.59
N VAL A 207 -0.61 2.88 1.93
CA VAL A 207 -1.10 3.73 0.84
C VAL A 207 -1.54 2.89 -0.35
N ASP A 208 -0.75 1.90 -0.79
CA ASP A 208 -1.13 1.00 -1.88
C ASP A 208 -2.41 0.23 -1.55
N PHE A 209 -2.50 -0.29 -0.31
CA PHE A 209 -3.73 -0.92 0.18
C PHE A 209 -4.93 0.03 0.06
N LEU A 210 -4.80 1.28 0.50
CA LEU A 210 -5.88 2.26 0.47
C LEU A 210 -6.24 2.71 -0.94
N LEU A 211 -5.26 2.87 -1.83
CA LEU A 211 -5.48 3.19 -3.25
C LEU A 211 -6.35 2.10 -3.90
N ALA A 212 -5.95 0.84 -3.76
CA ALA A 212 -6.73 -0.30 -4.27
C ALA A 212 -8.10 -0.42 -3.59
N ARG A 213 -8.15 -0.27 -2.26
CA ARG A 213 -9.37 -0.45 -1.47
C ARG A 213 -10.40 0.65 -1.73
N CYS A 214 -9.97 1.87 -1.99
CA CYS A 214 -10.82 3.02 -2.28
C CYS A 214 -11.01 3.29 -3.78
N ARG A 215 -10.31 2.57 -4.67
CA ARG A 215 -10.29 2.79 -6.13
C ARG A 215 -9.78 4.20 -6.49
N LEU A 216 -8.64 4.56 -5.89
CA LEU A 216 -7.96 5.84 -6.12
C LEU A 216 -6.67 5.61 -6.92
N SER A 217 -6.23 6.63 -7.64
CA SER A 217 -4.90 6.67 -8.27
C SER A 217 -3.88 7.37 -7.36
N ALA A 218 -2.59 7.23 -7.67
CA ALA A 218 -1.51 7.88 -6.92
C ALA A 218 -1.66 9.41 -6.81
N ASP A 219 -2.35 10.07 -7.76
CA ASP A 219 -2.63 11.51 -7.69
C ASP A 219 -3.53 11.92 -6.51
N ALA A 220 -4.30 10.97 -5.95
CA ALA A 220 -5.11 11.19 -4.75
C ALA A 220 -4.27 11.33 -3.47
N VAL A 221 -3.00 10.90 -3.49
CA VAL A 221 -2.10 10.99 -2.33
C VAL A 221 -1.51 12.40 -2.26
N LYS A 222 -1.69 13.05 -1.11
CA LYS A 222 -1.19 14.41 -0.84
C LYS A 222 -0.48 14.45 0.50
N THR A 223 0.44 15.38 0.67
CA THR A 223 0.89 15.79 2.00
C THR A 223 -0.12 16.77 2.61
N HIS A 224 -0.11 16.92 3.94
CA HIS A 224 -0.92 17.94 4.61
C HIS A 224 -0.67 19.34 4.01
N GLN A 225 0.59 19.71 3.83
CA GLN A 225 1.00 20.96 3.19
C GLN A 225 0.40 21.19 1.79
N GLN A 226 0.25 20.15 0.96
CA GLN A 226 -0.22 20.29 -0.43
C GLN A 226 -1.72 20.56 -0.56
N ILE A 227 -2.52 20.08 0.40
CA ILE A 227 -4.00 20.12 0.29
C ILE A 227 -4.66 21.03 1.33
N ASN A 228 -3.96 21.38 2.41
CA ASN A 228 -4.57 22.17 3.48
C ASN A 228 -4.78 23.62 3.02
N PRO A 229 -5.98 24.20 3.22
CA PRO A 229 -6.23 25.60 2.87
C PRO A 229 -5.41 26.59 3.71
N ILE A 230 -5.08 26.21 4.95
CA ILE A 230 -4.22 26.98 5.84
C ILE A 230 -2.81 26.42 5.71
N TYR A 231 -1.83 27.29 5.51
CA TYR A 231 -0.44 26.88 5.41
C TYR A 231 -0.01 26.04 6.62
N THR A 232 0.74 24.99 6.34
CA THR A 232 1.38 24.14 7.35
C THR A 232 2.68 23.60 6.77
N ARG A 233 3.67 23.33 7.64
CA ARG A 233 4.88 22.60 7.25
C ARG A 233 4.68 21.09 7.26
N CYS A 234 3.64 20.60 7.95
CA CYS A 234 3.32 19.18 8.06
C CYS A 234 3.26 18.52 6.65
N PRO A 235 3.88 17.36 6.43
CA PRO A 235 4.49 16.44 7.40
C PRO A 235 5.95 16.77 7.80
N GLY A 236 6.45 17.97 7.55
CA GLY A 236 7.77 18.44 7.97
C GLY A 236 8.80 18.42 6.83
N ARG A 237 9.81 19.29 6.91
CA ARG A 237 10.80 19.53 5.83
C ARG A 237 11.64 18.31 5.45
N ASN A 238 11.83 17.37 6.36
CA ASN A 238 12.63 16.17 6.16
C ASN A 238 11.79 14.94 5.76
N PHE A 239 10.47 15.07 5.68
CA PHE A 239 9.64 14.04 5.06
C PHE A 239 9.91 14.03 3.54
N PRO A 240 10.26 12.88 2.94
CA PRO A 240 10.69 12.80 1.54
C PRO A 240 9.51 12.85 0.55
N ALA A 241 8.66 13.88 0.62
CA ALA A 241 7.40 13.99 -0.13
C ALA A 241 7.57 13.80 -1.64
N LYS A 242 8.59 14.44 -2.23
CA LYS A 242 8.80 14.43 -3.67
C LYS A 242 9.15 13.04 -4.19
N SER A 243 10.08 12.34 -3.54
CA SER A 243 10.48 10.99 -3.97
C SER A 243 9.37 9.99 -3.68
N PHE A 244 8.77 10.03 -2.48
CA PHE A 244 7.64 9.18 -2.11
C PHE A 244 6.46 9.27 -3.11
N LEU A 245 6.00 10.47 -3.43
CA LEU A 245 4.90 10.65 -4.37
C LEU A 245 5.27 10.29 -5.81
N ARG A 246 6.54 10.42 -6.19
CA ARG A 246 7.03 9.99 -7.51
C ARG A 246 7.05 8.47 -7.60
N GLU A 247 7.60 7.80 -6.60
CA GLU A 247 7.66 6.33 -6.51
C GLU A 247 6.25 5.73 -6.63
N LEU A 248 5.28 6.25 -5.87
CA LEU A 248 3.89 5.84 -5.98
C LEU A 248 3.32 5.98 -7.40
N LYS A 249 3.69 7.03 -8.13
CA LYS A 249 3.25 7.24 -9.52
C LYS A 249 3.96 6.31 -10.50
N GLU A 250 5.22 5.99 -10.29
CA GLU A 250 5.96 5.06 -11.14
C GLU A 250 5.41 3.63 -10.98
N GLU A 251 5.11 3.24 -9.74
CA GLU A 251 4.56 1.93 -9.36
C GLU A 251 3.08 1.79 -9.76
N ASN A 252 2.25 2.81 -9.53
CA ASN A 252 0.81 2.75 -9.78
C ASN A 252 0.35 3.44 -11.09
N GLY A 253 1.25 4.09 -11.83
CA GLY A 253 0.94 4.90 -13.02
C GLY A 253 0.96 4.15 -14.36
N HIS A 254 1.17 2.82 -14.36
CA HIS A 254 1.12 1.99 -15.57
C HIS A 254 -0.29 1.38 -15.85
N GLY A 255 -1.36 1.98 -15.32
CA GLY A 255 -2.75 1.71 -15.74
C GLY A 255 -3.16 2.57 -16.95
N PRO A 256 -4.10 2.11 -17.81
CA PRO A 256 -4.15 2.50 -19.21
C PRO A 256 -4.40 3.99 -19.40
N SER A 257 -3.45 4.67 -20.03
CA SER A 257 -3.71 5.96 -20.68
C SER A 257 -4.56 5.71 -21.92
N ASP A 258 -5.73 6.34 -21.93
CA ASP A 258 -6.59 6.68 -23.06
C ASP A 258 -6.31 5.98 -24.40
N GLY A 259 -6.96 4.84 -24.59
CA GLY A 259 -7.24 4.26 -25.90
C GLY A 259 -8.74 4.28 -26.17
N ALA A 260 -9.32 5.47 -26.35
CA ALA A 260 -10.65 5.61 -26.91
C ALA A 260 -10.61 5.15 -28.39
N VAL A 261 -10.87 3.86 -28.62
CA VAL A 261 -11.22 3.38 -29.96
C VAL A 261 -12.65 3.83 -30.23
N VAL A 262 -12.77 4.92 -30.98
CA VAL A 262 -14.00 5.27 -31.69
C VAL A 262 -14.29 4.13 -32.67
N LEU A 263 -15.32 3.34 -32.38
CA LEU A 263 -15.91 2.45 -33.36
C LEU A 263 -16.71 3.32 -34.36
N ARG A 264 -16.24 3.37 -35.60
CA ARG A 264 -17.09 3.49 -36.78
C ARG A 264 -17.05 2.17 -37.52
#